data_AF-A0A2S6U338-F1
#
_entry.id   AF-A0A2S6U338-F1
#
_cell.length_a   1.000
_cell.length_b   1.000
_cell.length_c   1.000
_cell.angle_alpha   90.00
_cell.angle_beta   90.00
_cell.angle_gamma   90.00
#
_symmetry.space_group_name_H-M   'P 1'
#
loop_
_entity.id
_entity.type
_entity.pdbx_description
1 polymer ?
#
loop_
_entity_poly.entity_id
_entity_poly.type
_entity_poly.pdbx_seq_one_letter_code
_entity_poly.pdbx_strand_id
1 'polypeptide(L)'
;MSIRFSTASLALRSAGLALALFAAVPATAQVDAITREARKDPFILVRLAALSLNTPAGQGEALAGLVQAELQRGQLKDAVGELKRISDGFWLATALVKLSDYQSAKKRRKPALNALRRATRAIRGVPVNAETIALRRDIALRHKDLNDIDGAIAVAKTISEPLPRIDVLRELGRRDANGKPSASAKRVLSEASRQVRAIEGNDSEVARLLLLIGQAQTKLNDTKQATATLKQARRMILKGQFSGRDLALAELAAAETQAGDQTQAMILVRTIKDPEKRVRALASIARAIGESGNMDAAVTLFTFAFETTSGISDSALRRSLMAHIAVEQTRVGRLADAFKTAGYIREKQLQAETIFAMSEILLEGGRFAEALRLTDYIPYIGLRALIFARVALERGQNGDAVAASGLLAKALDPVSEKSNAARLETALRQVLDTQIRV
;
A
#
# COMPACT_ATOMS: atom_id res chain seq x y z
N MET A 1 16.80 4.55 -2.13
CA MET A 1 17.74 4.02 -3.13
C MET A 1 17.45 2.52 -3.24
N SER A 2 16.66 2.16 -4.25
CA SER A 2 16.06 0.83 -4.38
C SER A 2 17.04 -0.10 -5.10
N ILE A 3 17.76 -0.93 -4.35
CA ILE A 3 18.51 -2.03 -4.95
C ILE A 3 17.50 -3.13 -5.29
N ARG A 4 16.95 -3.08 -6.49
CA ARG A 4 16.36 -4.25 -7.13
C ARG A 4 17.50 -5.23 -7.36
N PHE A 5 17.68 -6.20 -6.48
CA PHE A 5 18.47 -7.37 -6.81
C PHE A 5 17.77 -8.07 -7.96
N SER A 6 18.32 -7.93 -9.18
CA SER A 6 17.84 -8.71 -10.31
C SER A 6 18.11 -10.17 -9.97
N THR A 7 17.07 -10.99 -10.03
CA THR A 7 17.12 -12.44 -9.88
C THR A 7 18.09 -13.11 -10.85
N ALA A 8 18.57 -12.37 -11.86
CA ALA A 8 19.56 -12.81 -12.83
C ALA A 8 21.01 -12.78 -12.29
N SER A 9 21.42 -11.85 -11.43
CA SER A 9 22.88 -11.63 -11.22
C SER A 9 23.59 -12.68 -10.34
N LEU A 10 22.90 -13.27 -9.37
CA LEU A 10 23.53 -14.20 -8.41
C LEU A 10 23.56 -15.66 -8.88
N ALA A 11 22.49 -16.14 -9.51
CA ALA A 11 22.48 -17.45 -10.17
C ALA A 11 23.53 -17.51 -11.29
N LEU A 12 23.79 -16.39 -11.98
CA LEU A 12 24.86 -16.28 -12.97
C LEU A 12 26.26 -16.31 -12.35
N ARG A 13 26.47 -15.83 -11.12
CA ARG A 13 27.79 -15.88 -10.45
C ARG A 13 28.14 -17.28 -9.95
N SER A 14 27.18 -17.99 -9.35
CA SER A 14 27.36 -19.38 -8.94
C SER A 14 27.40 -20.33 -10.14
N ALA A 15 26.58 -20.09 -11.17
CA ALA A 15 26.67 -20.82 -12.45
C ALA A 15 27.99 -20.52 -13.18
N GLY A 16 28.49 -19.28 -13.14
CA GLY A 16 29.76 -18.88 -13.75
C GLY A 16 30.96 -19.58 -13.12
N LEU A 17 30.96 -19.74 -11.78
CA LEU A 17 32.00 -20.50 -11.08
C LEU A 17 31.92 -22.00 -11.40
N ALA A 18 30.70 -22.56 -11.47
CA ALA A 18 30.47 -23.96 -11.82
C ALA A 18 30.84 -24.27 -13.29
N LEU A 19 30.57 -23.34 -14.22
CA LEU A 19 30.97 -23.43 -15.64
C LEU A 19 32.49 -23.32 -15.81
N ALA A 20 33.17 -22.47 -15.02
CA ALA A 20 34.62 -22.36 -15.05
C ALA A 20 35.32 -23.64 -14.55
N LEU A 21 34.75 -24.31 -13.54
CA LEU A 21 35.22 -25.63 -13.07
C LEU A 21 34.93 -26.75 -14.08
N PHE A 22 33.84 -26.67 -14.84
CA PHE A 22 33.50 -27.65 -15.88
C PHE A 22 34.36 -27.54 -17.14
N ALA A 23 34.78 -26.34 -17.51
CA ALA A 23 35.55 -26.07 -18.73
C ALA A 23 37.05 -26.44 -18.61
N ALA A 24 37.56 -26.68 -17.39
CA ALA A 24 38.98 -26.93 -17.15
C ALA A 24 39.38 -28.43 -17.13
N VAL A 25 38.44 -29.37 -17.30
CA VAL A 25 38.75 -30.81 -17.26
C VAL A 25 38.84 -31.37 -18.69
N PRO A 26 40.02 -31.76 -19.18
CA PRO A 26 40.17 -32.37 -20.50
C PRO A 26 39.42 -33.71 -20.57
N ALA A 27 38.85 -34.02 -21.74
CA ALA A 27 37.98 -35.18 -21.99
C ALA A 27 38.63 -36.55 -21.74
N THR A 28 39.94 -36.60 -21.44
CA THR A 28 40.75 -37.81 -21.23
C THR A 28 41.17 -38.03 -19.77
N ALA A 29 40.82 -37.14 -18.83
CA ALA A 29 41.13 -37.34 -17.42
C ALA A 29 40.19 -38.37 -16.77
N GLN A 30 40.74 -39.25 -15.93
CA GLN A 30 39.99 -40.21 -15.12
C GLN A 30 39.03 -39.44 -14.19
N VAL A 31 37.79 -39.25 -14.63
CA VAL A 31 36.80 -38.41 -13.97
C VAL A 31 36.49 -39.02 -12.60
N ASP A 32 36.81 -38.27 -11.54
CA ASP A 32 36.54 -38.69 -10.16
C ASP A 32 35.03 -38.95 -9.94
N ALA A 33 34.70 -39.68 -8.88
CA ALA A 33 33.32 -40.08 -8.62
C ALA A 33 32.38 -38.87 -8.48
N ILE A 34 32.87 -37.76 -7.93
CA ILE A 34 32.10 -36.53 -7.69
C ILE A 34 31.75 -35.86 -9.01
N THR A 35 32.71 -35.71 -9.91
CA THR A 35 32.54 -35.09 -11.23
C THR A 35 31.65 -35.95 -12.13
N ARG A 36 31.70 -37.28 -11.98
CA ARG A 36 30.81 -38.21 -12.69
C ARG A 36 29.37 -38.08 -12.22
N GLU A 37 29.13 -37.91 -10.92
CA GLU A 37 27.79 -37.74 -10.36
C GLU A 37 27.25 -36.33 -10.61
N ALA A 38 28.11 -35.31 -10.55
CA ALA A 38 27.80 -33.92 -10.93
C ALA A 38 27.35 -33.77 -12.39
N ARG A 39 27.85 -34.61 -13.30
CA ARG A 39 27.36 -34.65 -14.69
C ARG A 39 25.91 -35.11 -14.79
N LYS A 40 25.41 -35.87 -13.80
CA LYS A 40 24.00 -36.30 -13.73
C LYS A 40 23.12 -35.25 -13.04
N ASP A 41 23.67 -34.54 -12.06
CA ASP A 41 22.99 -33.42 -11.39
C ASP A 41 23.94 -32.22 -11.13
N PRO A 42 23.86 -31.15 -11.96
CA PRO A 42 24.67 -29.95 -11.80
C PRO A 42 24.54 -29.27 -10.43
N PHE A 43 23.44 -29.53 -9.71
CA PHE A 43 23.20 -28.95 -8.38
C PHE A 43 24.17 -29.50 -7.33
N ILE A 44 24.79 -30.66 -7.56
CA ILE A 44 25.85 -31.19 -6.69
C ILE A 44 27.05 -30.24 -6.65
N LEU A 45 27.48 -29.70 -7.80
CA LEU A 45 28.61 -28.76 -7.84
C LEU A 45 28.25 -27.42 -7.22
N VAL A 46 27.03 -26.94 -7.50
CA VAL A 46 26.56 -25.68 -6.90
C VAL A 46 26.45 -25.82 -5.38
N ARG A 47 26.01 -26.97 -4.86
CA ARG A 47 26.01 -27.29 -3.43
C ARG A 47 27.42 -27.32 -2.85
N LEU A 48 28.36 -28.01 -3.50
CA LEU A 48 29.76 -28.05 -3.04
C LEU A 48 30.38 -26.65 -3.02
N ALA A 49 30.16 -25.85 -4.06
CA ALA A 49 30.59 -24.47 -4.12
C ALA A 49 29.95 -23.65 -2.98
N ALA A 50 28.65 -23.80 -2.73
CA ALA A 50 27.97 -23.14 -1.62
C ALA A 50 28.60 -23.51 -0.27
N LEU A 51 28.91 -24.78 -0.03
CA LEU A 51 29.52 -25.27 1.21
C LEU A 51 30.99 -24.86 1.37
N SER A 52 31.68 -24.54 0.28
CA SER A 52 33.07 -24.02 0.31
C SER A 52 33.19 -22.56 0.71
N LEU A 53 32.07 -21.82 0.82
CA LEU A 53 32.09 -20.42 1.25
C LEU A 53 32.52 -20.29 2.72
N ASN A 54 33.32 -19.27 3.02
CA ASN A 54 33.98 -19.13 4.33
C ASN A 54 33.09 -18.55 5.44
N THR A 55 31.85 -18.14 5.13
CA THR A 55 30.96 -17.51 6.11
C THR A 55 29.61 -18.22 6.16
N PRO A 56 29.00 -18.40 7.35
CA PRO A 56 27.66 -18.97 7.48
C PRO A 56 26.61 -18.20 6.66
N ALA A 57 26.74 -16.88 6.57
CA ALA A 57 25.87 -16.03 5.77
C ALA A 57 26.01 -16.31 4.27
N GLY A 58 27.23 -16.40 3.73
CA GLY A 58 27.45 -16.72 2.32
C GLY A 58 26.99 -18.13 1.96
N GLN A 59 27.30 -19.12 2.81
CA GLN A 59 26.78 -20.48 2.67
C GLN A 59 25.25 -20.50 2.67
N GLY A 60 24.64 -19.79 3.62
CA GLY A 60 23.20 -19.69 3.78
C GLY A 60 22.51 -19.06 2.57
N GLU A 61 23.07 -17.99 2.02
CA GLU A 61 22.57 -17.32 0.81
C GLU A 61 22.54 -18.28 -0.39
N ALA A 62 23.68 -18.93 -0.65
CA ALA A 62 23.80 -19.85 -1.78
C ALA A 62 22.85 -21.05 -1.65
N LEU A 63 22.77 -21.64 -0.45
CA LEU A 63 21.84 -22.73 -0.15
C LEU A 63 20.37 -22.28 -0.23
N ALA A 64 20.03 -21.06 0.19
CA ALA A 64 18.67 -20.50 0.03
C ALA A 64 18.31 -20.26 -1.44
N GLY A 65 19.30 -20.01 -2.31
CA GLY A 65 19.16 -20.02 -3.76
C GLY A 65 18.87 -21.41 -4.31
N LEU A 66 19.61 -22.42 -3.86
CA LEU A 66 19.39 -23.83 -4.22
C LEU A 66 17.98 -24.31 -3.84
N VAL A 67 17.54 -24.04 -2.61
CA VAL A 67 16.17 -24.33 -2.15
C VAL A 67 15.13 -23.76 -3.11
N GLN A 68 15.31 -22.51 -3.57
CA GLN A 68 14.37 -21.88 -4.50
C GLN A 68 14.31 -22.61 -5.84
N ALA A 69 15.46 -22.93 -6.42
CA ALA A 69 15.56 -23.61 -7.70
C ALA A 69 14.96 -25.02 -7.64
N GLU A 70 15.23 -25.78 -6.58
CA GLU A 70 14.66 -27.11 -6.37
C GLU A 70 13.13 -27.05 -6.20
N LEU A 71 12.60 -26.07 -5.45
CA LEU A 71 11.15 -25.85 -5.33
C LEU A 71 10.51 -25.52 -6.69
N GLN A 72 11.13 -24.66 -7.50
CA GLN A 72 10.63 -24.33 -8.85
C GLN A 72 10.58 -25.56 -9.77
N ARG A 73 11.52 -26.50 -9.59
CA ARG A 73 11.55 -27.79 -10.30
C ARG A 73 10.64 -28.86 -9.70
N GLY A 74 9.92 -28.54 -8.62
CA GLY A 74 9.05 -29.48 -7.93
C GLY A 74 9.78 -30.49 -7.02
N GLN A 75 11.10 -30.36 -6.84
CA GLN A 75 11.94 -31.26 -6.06
C GLN A 75 11.89 -30.91 -4.57
N LEU A 76 10.73 -31.16 -3.94
CA LEU A 76 10.49 -30.82 -2.55
C LEU A 76 11.43 -31.56 -1.57
N LYS A 77 11.79 -32.81 -1.85
CA LYS A 77 12.66 -33.59 -0.97
C LYS A 77 14.07 -33.00 -0.90
N ASP A 78 14.61 -32.62 -2.05
CA ASP A 78 15.95 -32.04 -2.15
C ASP A 78 15.97 -30.67 -1.46
N ALA A 79 14.96 -29.84 -1.71
CA ALA A 79 14.79 -28.54 -1.04
C ALA A 79 14.77 -28.66 0.49
N VAL A 80 14.09 -29.68 1.02
CA VAL A 80 14.09 -29.95 2.47
C VAL A 80 15.45 -30.44 2.96
N GLY A 81 16.21 -31.15 2.13
CA GLY A 81 17.60 -31.51 2.39
C GLY A 81 18.49 -30.27 2.55
N GLU A 82 18.39 -29.31 1.62
CA GLU A 82 19.18 -28.08 1.67
C GLU A 82 18.84 -27.18 2.84
N LEU A 83 17.55 -27.08 3.19
CA LEU A 83 17.13 -26.35 4.38
C LEU A 83 17.80 -26.83 5.67
N LYS A 84 18.19 -28.11 5.77
CA LYS A 84 18.89 -28.64 6.96
C LYS A 84 20.35 -28.21 7.04
N ARG A 85 20.93 -27.74 5.93
CA ARG A 85 22.33 -27.33 5.81
C ARG A 85 22.54 -25.84 6.09
N ILE A 86 21.46 -25.06 6.10
CA ILE A 86 21.53 -23.62 6.38
C ILE A 86 21.61 -23.40 7.89
N SER A 87 22.76 -22.94 8.37
CA SER A 87 23.01 -22.61 9.78
C SER A 87 22.64 -21.16 10.13
N ASP A 88 22.78 -20.24 9.16
CA ASP A 88 22.43 -18.83 9.35
C ASP A 88 20.91 -18.64 9.48
N GLY A 89 20.48 -17.99 10.57
CA GLY A 89 19.06 -17.83 10.90
C GLY A 89 18.29 -16.95 9.92
N PHE A 90 18.92 -15.93 9.34
CA PHE A 90 18.30 -15.03 8.37
C PHE A 90 18.04 -15.77 7.05
N TRP A 91 19.05 -16.47 6.55
CA TRP A 91 18.91 -17.24 5.31
C TRP A 91 18.03 -18.48 5.46
N LEU A 92 18.08 -19.15 6.62
CA LEU A 92 17.19 -20.27 6.91
C LEU A 92 15.73 -19.81 6.89
N ALA A 93 15.43 -18.69 7.54
CA ALA A 93 14.08 -18.13 7.52
C ALA A 93 13.64 -17.72 6.11
N THR A 94 14.53 -17.07 5.34
CA THR A 94 14.27 -16.70 3.95
C THR A 94 13.94 -17.91 3.08
N ALA A 95 14.70 -19.00 3.20
CA ALA A 95 14.44 -20.24 2.47
C ALA A 95 13.13 -20.92 2.93
N LEU A 96 12.81 -20.88 4.22
CA LEU A 96 11.56 -21.41 4.78
C LEU A 96 10.32 -20.63 4.31
N VAL A 97 10.44 -19.32 4.08
CA VAL A 97 9.39 -18.50 3.45
C VAL A 97 9.08 -19.01 2.04
N LYS A 98 10.11 -19.26 1.22
CA LYS A 98 9.93 -19.82 -0.13
C LYS A 98 9.25 -21.19 -0.10
N LEU A 99 9.63 -22.04 0.88
CA LEU A 99 8.96 -23.32 1.09
C LEU A 99 7.48 -23.13 1.48
N SER A 100 7.17 -22.17 2.36
CA SER A 100 5.78 -21.85 2.71
C SER A 100 4.98 -21.45 1.47
N ASP A 101 5.52 -20.57 0.63
CA ASP A 101 4.86 -20.07 -0.57
C ASP A 101 4.58 -21.19 -1.57
N TYR A 102 5.57 -22.07 -1.79
CA TYR A 102 5.42 -23.25 -2.62
C TYR A 102 4.30 -24.17 -2.12
N GLN A 103 4.21 -24.41 -0.80
CA GLN A 103 3.16 -25.23 -0.22
C GLN A 103 1.79 -24.55 -0.31
N SER A 104 1.74 -23.22 -0.09
CA SER A 104 0.54 -22.41 -0.21
C SER A 104 -0.02 -22.44 -1.65
N ALA A 105 0.84 -22.29 -2.67
CA ALA A 105 0.48 -22.39 -4.08
C ALA A 105 -0.12 -23.76 -4.43
N LYS A 106 0.32 -24.83 -3.76
CA LYS A 106 -0.26 -26.19 -3.87
C LYS A 106 -1.47 -26.42 -2.97
N LYS A 107 -2.05 -25.38 -2.38
CA LYS A 107 -3.18 -25.41 -1.43
C LYS A 107 -2.92 -26.27 -0.18
N ARG A 108 -1.65 -26.43 0.22
CA ARG A 108 -1.23 -27.22 1.38
C ARG A 108 -0.98 -26.33 2.59
N ARG A 109 -2.07 -25.92 3.25
CA ARG A 109 -2.04 -24.99 4.40
C ARG A 109 -1.18 -25.47 5.58
N LYS A 110 -1.35 -26.72 6.04
CA LYS A 110 -0.62 -27.25 7.21
C LYS A 110 0.91 -27.25 6.99
N PRO A 111 1.45 -27.78 5.87
CA PRO A 111 2.87 -27.67 5.57
C PRO A 111 3.38 -26.23 5.46
N ALA A 112 2.60 -25.33 4.85
CA ALA A 112 2.97 -23.91 4.73
C ALA A 112 3.14 -23.27 6.12
N LEU A 113 2.15 -23.44 7.01
CA LEU A 113 2.23 -22.94 8.40
C LEU A 113 3.40 -23.55 9.18
N ASN A 114 3.70 -24.83 8.99
CA ASN A 114 4.85 -25.46 9.63
C ASN A 114 6.18 -24.85 9.17
N ALA A 115 6.31 -24.50 7.90
CA ALA A 115 7.48 -23.79 7.38
C ALA A 115 7.60 -22.38 8.00
N LEU A 116 6.51 -21.63 8.08
CA LEU A 116 6.51 -20.30 8.72
C LEU A 116 6.87 -20.36 10.21
N ARG A 117 6.30 -21.31 10.97
CA ARG A 117 6.67 -21.50 12.39
C ARG A 117 8.15 -21.86 12.59
N ARG A 118 8.78 -22.51 11.60
CA ARG A 118 10.23 -22.74 11.60
C ARG A 118 10.97 -21.43 11.28
N ALA A 119 10.48 -20.64 10.33
CA ALA A 119 11.06 -19.34 9.98
C ALA A 119 11.04 -18.40 11.19
N THR A 120 9.91 -18.31 11.90
CA THR A 120 9.75 -17.53 13.14
C THR A 120 10.74 -17.93 14.23
N ARG A 121 11.08 -19.23 14.33
CA ARG A 121 12.11 -19.69 15.28
C ARG A 121 13.52 -19.30 14.82
N ALA A 122 13.81 -19.44 13.53
CA ALA A 122 15.12 -19.12 12.96
C ALA A 122 15.47 -17.62 13.09
N ILE A 123 14.50 -16.72 12.92
CA ILE A 123 14.73 -15.27 13.03
C ILE A 123 14.82 -14.75 14.47
N ARG A 124 14.47 -15.53 15.49
CA ARG A 124 14.34 -15.04 16.87
C ARG A 124 15.65 -14.47 17.44
N GLY A 125 16.79 -15.04 17.06
CA GLY A 125 18.12 -14.59 17.46
C GLY A 125 18.83 -13.72 16.42
N VAL A 126 18.18 -13.38 15.30
CA VAL A 126 18.79 -12.57 14.24
C VAL A 126 18.73 -11.09 14.64
N PRO A 127 19.83 -10.32 14.57
CA PRO A 127 19.83 -8.90 14.91
C PRO A 127 18.74 -8.12 14.17
N VAL A 128 18.16 -7.12 14.85
CA VAL A 128 17.11 -6.30 14.26
C VAL A 128 17.71 -5.11 13.52
N ASN A 129 17.44 -5.03 12.21
CA ASN A 129 17.80 -3.93 11.34
C ASN A 129 16.75 -3.78 10.24
N ALA A 130 16.90 -2.82 9.34
CA ALA A 130 15.90 -2.55 8.29
C ALA A 130 15.58 -3.78 7.42
N GLU A 131 16.59 -4.56 7.04
CA GLU A 131 16.44 -5.76 6.21
C GLU A 131 15.72 -6.89 6.98
N THR A 132 16.12 -7.13 8.22
CA THR A 132 15.55 -8.21 9.03
C THR A 132 14.16 -7.86 9.58
N ILE A 133 13.81 -6.57 9.68
CA ILE A 133 12.43 -6.09 9.91
C ILE A 133 11.57 -6.40 8.68
N ALA A 134 12.06 -6.15 7.46
CA ALA A 134 11.33 -6.47 6.24
C ALA A 134 11.05 -7.97 6.13
N LEU A 135 12.03 -8.82 6.44
CA LEU A 135 11.82 -10.28 6.48
C LEU A 135 10.78 -10.69 7.54
N ARG A 136 10.82 -10.11 8.75
CA ARG A 136 9.82 -10.37 9.80
C ARG A 136 8.42 -9.95 9.36
N ARG A 137 8.29 -8.79 8.70
CA ARG A 137 7.04 -8.32 8.12
C ARG A 137 6.50 -9.31 7.10
N ASP A 138 7.33 -9.80 6.18
CA ASP A 138 6.93 -10.77 5.16
C ASP A 138 6.46 -12.11 5.77
N ILE A 139 7.18 -12.61 6.78
CA ILE A 139 6.79 -13.83 7.51
C ILE A 139 5.45 -13.61 8.22
N ALA A 140 5.26 -12.46 8.88
CA ALA A 140 4.02 -12.16 9.59
C ALA A 140 2.82 -12.00 8.64
N LEU A 141 3.00 -11.37 7.48
CA LEU A 141 1.97 -11.25 6.45
C LEU A 141 1.54 -12.62 5.92
N ARG A 142 2.49 -13.55 5.70
CA ARG A 142 2.17 -14.93 5.29
C ARG A 142 1.41 -15.72 6.35
N HIS A 143 1.75 -15.50 7.62
CA HIS A 143 0.95 -16.04 8.72
C HIS A 143 -0.49 -15.50 8.68
N LYS A 144 -0.66 -14.18 8.46
CA LYS A 144 -1.98 -13.54 8.30
C LYS A 144 -2.75 -14.13 7.11
N ASP A 145 -2.12 -14.28 5.95
CA ASP A 145 -2.75 -14.81 4.73
C ASP A 145 -3.24 -16.26 4.91
N LEU A 146 -2.55 -17.03 5.74
CA LEU A 146 -2.95 -18.40 6.13
C LEU A 146 -3.89 -18.45 7.34
N ASN A 147 -4.40 -17.30 7.79
CA ASN A 147 -5.28 -17.11 8.95
C ASN A 147 -4.67 -17.64 10.27
N ASP A 148 -3.36 -17.43 10.47
CA ASP A 148 -2.61 -17.75 11.70
C ASP A 148 -2.14 -16.46 12.38
N ILE A 149 -3.08 -15.79 13.05
CA ILE A 149 -2.85 -14.47 13.65
C ILE A 149 -1.92 -14.54 14.86
N ASP A 150 -2.00 -15.62 15.63
CA ASP A 150 -1.08 -15.87 16.74
C ASP A 150 0.36 -16.01 16.23
N GLY A 151 0.55 -16.70 15.11
CA GLY A 151 1.84 -16.75 14.41
C GLY A 151 2.32 -15.38 13.94
N ALA A 152 1.44 -14.58 13.32
CA ALA A 152 1.79 -13.23 12.86
C ALA A 152 2.22 -12.30 14.01
N ILE A 153 1.48 -12.32 15.13
CA ILE A 153 1.82 -11.57 16.35
C ILE A 153 3.13 -12.09 16.96
N ALA A 154 3.34 -13.41 16.97
CA ALA A 154 4.58 -14.01 17.48
C ALA A 154 5.81 -13.56 16.69
N VAL A 155 5.70 -13.41 15.37
CA VAL A 155 6.76 -12.86 14.53
C VAL A 155 7.04 -11.40 14.88
N ALA A 156 6.01 -10.56 15.00
CA ALA A 156 6.19 -9.16 15.38
C ALA A 156 6.88 -9.04 16.77
N LYS A 157 6.58 -9.92 17.72
CA LYS A 157 7.25 -9.97 19.04
C LYS A 157 8.75 -10.29 18.97
N THR A 158 9.27 -10.77 17.85
CA THR A 158 10.72 -10.94 17.65
C THR A 158 11.46 -9.65 17.29
N ILE A 159 10.73 -8.54 17.12
CA ILE A 159 11.28 -7.19 16.97
C ILE A 159 11.41 -6.59 18.37
N SER A 160 12.64 -6.36 18.82
CA SER A 160 12.96 -5.80 20.13
C SER A 160 12.47 -4.37 20.27
N GLU A 161 12.68 -3.55 19.25
CA GLU A 161 12.37 -2.13 19.24
C GLU A 161 10.84 -1.92 19.20
N PRO A 162 10.26 -1.14 20.13
CA PRO A 162 8.81 -0.96 20.19
C PRO A 162 8.20 -0.36 18.92
N LEU A 163 8.81 0.68 18.36
CA LEU A 163 8.24 1.44 17.23
C LEU A 163 8.14 0.58 15.96
N PRO A 164 9.21 -0.07 15.46
CA PRO A 164 9.11 -0.95 14.30
C PRO A 164 8.19 -2.14 14.54
N ARG A 165 8.15 -2.68 15.78
CA ARG A 165 7.23 -3.76 16.14
C ARG A 165 5.77 -3.35 15.99
N ILE A 166 5.42 -2.18 16.52
CA ILE A 166 4.06 -1.65 16.45
C ILE A 166 3.68 -1.31 15.02
N ASP A 167 4.60 -0.82 14.20
CA ASP A 167 4.34 -0.57 12.80
C ASP A 167 3.98 -1.83 12.03
N VAL A 168 4.71 -2.93 12.26
CA VAL A 168 4.38 -4.24 11.71
C VAL A 168 2.99 -4.70 12.17
N LEU A 169 2.67 -4.59 13.47
CA LEU A 169 1.35 -4.94 13.98
C LEU A 169 0.24 -4.08 13.36
N ARG A 170 0.42 -2.76 13.30
CA ARG A 170 -0.53 -1.83 12.68
C ARG A 170 -0.82 -2.22 11.24
N GLU A 171 0.21 -2.58 10.48
CA GLU A 171 0.06 -3.00 9.10
C GLU A 171 -0.68 -4.33 8.94
N LEU A 172 -0.34 -5.33 9.75
CA LEU A 172 -1.05 -6.61 9.79
C LEU A 172 -2.54 -6.41 10.08
N GLY A 173 -2.87 -5.43 10.92
CA GLY A 173 -4.23 -5.04 11.25
C GLY A 173 -4.95 -4.18 10.20
N ARG A 174 -4.30 -3.77 9.10
CA ARG A 174 -4.98 -3.03 8.03
C ARG A 174 -5.91 -3.95 7.24
N ARG A 175 -7.05 -3.39 6.84
CA ARG A 175 -7.98 -3.99 5.90
C ARG A 175 -7.30 -4.13 4.53
N ASP A 176 -7.34 -5.32 3.95
CA ASP A 176 -6.94 -5.52 2.56
C ASP A 176 -7.96 -4.80 1.66
N ALA A 177 -7.52 -4.23 0.52
CA ALA A 177 -8.34 -3.34 -0.30
C ALA A 177 -9.74 -3.89 -0.65
N ASN A 178 -9.89 -5.22 -0.73
CA ASN A 178 -11.15 -5.90 -1.07
C ASN A 178 -11.69 -6.79 0.07
N GLY A 179 -11.06 -6.79 1.25
CA GLY A 179 -11.41 -7.68 2.35
C GLY A 179 -12.60 -7.19 3.17
N LYS A 180 -13.42 -8.10 3.73
CA LYS A 180 -14.38 -7.74 4.79
C LYS A 180 -13.61 -7.41 6.09
N PRO A 181 -14.15 -6.58 7.00
CA PRO A 181 -13.58 -6.39 8.33
C PRO A 181 -13.37 -7.75 9.00
N SER A 182 -12.12 -8.07 9.33
CA SER A 182 -11.76 -9.37 9.92
C SER A 182 -11.59 -9.24 11.42
N ALA A 183 -12.18 -10.17 12.19
CA ALA A 183 -11.97 -10.26 13.64
C ALA A 183 -10.48 -10.37 13.99
N SER A 184 -9.72 -11.07 13.14
CA SER A 184 -8.27 -11.15 13.16
C SER A 184 -7.58 -9.78 13.11
N ALA A 185 -8.00 -8.92 12.19
CA ALA A 185 -7.42 -7.59 12.03
C ALA A 185 -7.71 -6.70 13.24
N LYS A 186 -8.94 -6.76 13.79
CA LYS A 186 -9.32 -6.06 15.03
C LYS A 186 -8.45 -6.48 16.22
N ARG A 187 -8.21 -7.79 16.37
CA ARG A 187 -7.34 -8.37 17.42
C ARG A 187 -5.90 -7.84 17.31
N VAL A 188 -5.35 -7.80 16.10
CA VAL A 188 -3.99 -7.26 15.87
C VAL A 188 -3.90 -5.77 16.17
N LEU A 189 -4.88 -4.96 15.77
CA LEU A 189 -4.87 -3.52 16.10
C LEU A 189 -5.06 -3.25 17.59
N SER A 190 -5.84 -4.08 18.29
CA SER A 190 -5.95 -4.02 19.75
C SER A 190 -4.62 -4.34 20.44
N GLU A 191 -3.88 -5.33 19.93
CA GLU A 191 -2.52 -5.63 20.37
C GLU A 191 -1.59 -4.44 20.13
N ALA A 192 -1.59 -3.86 18.92
CA ALA A 192 -0.78 -2.69 18.58
C ALA A 192 -1.09 -1.52 19.53
N SER A 193 -2.37 -1.17 19.72
CA SER A 193 -2.77 -0.09 20.62
C SER A 193 -2.37 -0.34 22.06
N ARG A 194 -2.42 -1.59 22.53
CA ARG A 194 -1.98 -1.93 23.89
C ARG A 194 -0.48 -1.74 24.06
N GLN A 195 0.33 -2.12 23.08
CA GLN A 195 1.78 -1.97 23.14
C GLN A 195 2.22 -0.51 23.07
N VAL A 196 1.54 0.33 22.29
CA VAL A 196 1.83 1.77 22.25
C VAL A 196 1.69 2.42 23.63
N ARG A 197 0.74 1.96 24.46
CA ARG A 197 0.54 2.48 25.83
C ARG A 197 1.72 2.22 26.77
N ALA A 198 2.56 1.25 26.47
CA ALA A 198 3.71 0.88 27.28
C ALA A 198 5.00 1.59 26.83
N ILE A 199 4.95 2.43 25.77
CA ILE A 199 6.10 3.23 25.36
C ILE A 199 6.20 4.44 26.28
N GLU A 200 7.36 4.59 26.91
CA GLU A 200 7.72 5.77 27.69
C GLU A 200 8.50 6.77 26.81
N GLY A 201 8.18 8.06 26.95
CA GLY A 201 8.83 9.13 26.19
C GLY A 201 8.37 9.24 24.73
N ASN A 202 8.89 10.27 24.06
CA ASN A 202 8.60 10.58 22.65
C ASN A 202 7.10 10.74 22.33
N ASP A 203 6.42 11.57 23.14
CA ASP A 203 4.97 11.78 23.11
C ASP A 203 4.39 12.08 21.71
N SER A 204 5.16 12.78 20.87
CA SER A 204 4.74 13.10 19.50
C SER A 204 4.64 11.84 18.63
N GLU A 205 5.63 10.95 18.70
CA GLU A 205 5.61 9.72 17.92
C GLU A 205 4.55 8.74 18.44
N VAL A 206 4.44 8.62 19.76
CA VAL A 206 3.42 7.79 20.42
C VAL A 206 2.00 8.25 20.04
N ALA A 207 1.72 9.56 20.10
CA ALA A 207 0.39 10.04 19.73
C ALA A 207 0.09 9.88 18.24
N ARG A 208 1.11 10.02 17.37
CA ARG A 208 0.96 9.74 15.93
C ARG A 208 0.65 8.27 15.67
N LEU A 209 1.32 7.34 16.35
CA LEU A 209 1.03 5.92 16.26
C LEU A 209 -0.39 5.59 16.74
N LEU A 210 -0.83 6.15 17.87
CA LEU A 210 -2.21 6.00 18.35
C LEU A 210 -3.22 6.50 17.33
N LEU A 211 -2.98 7.67 16.73
CA LEU A 211 -3.85 8.22 15.68
C LEU A 211 -3.94 7.28 14.47
N LEU A 212 -2.81 6.79 13.97
CA LEU A 212 -2.78 5.85 12.83
C LEU A 212 -3.47 4.51 13.15
N ILE A 213 -3.34 4.01 14.38
CA ILE A 213 -4.02 2.78 14.81
C ILE A 213 -5.53 3.03 14.95
N GLY A 214 -5.93 4.15 15.54
CA GLY A 214 -7.34 4.56 15.66
C GLY A 214 -8.01 4.67 14.29
N GLN A 215 -7.35 5.30 13.31
CA GLN A 215 -7.82 5.34 11.91
C GLN A 215 -7.93 3.96 11.26
N ALA A 216 -7.02 3.03 11.58
CA ALA A 216 -7.13 1.66 11.09
C ALA A 216 -8.33 0.93 11.73
N GLN A 217 -8.61 1.19 13.01
CA GLN A 217 -9.76 0.63 13.73
C GLN A 217 -11.10 1.19 13.21
N THR A 218 -11.18 2.49 12.87
CA THR A 218 -12.39 3.07 12.25
C THR A 218 -12.70 2.39 10.92
N LYS A 219 -11.69 2.18 10.06
CA LYS A 219 -11.83 1.47 8.77
C LYS A 219 -12.28 0.01 8.89
N LEU A 220 -12.09 -0.60 10.07
CA LEU A 220 -12.57 -1.94 10.39
C LEU A 220 -13.95 -1.95 11.08
N ASN A 221 -14.60 -0.80 11.22
CA ASN A 221 -15.82 -0.64 12.02
C ASN A 221 -15.64 -1.21 13.44
N ASP A 222 -14.46 -0.99 14.05
CA ASP A 222 -14.22 -1.27 15.47
C ASP A 222 -14.32 0.02 16.27
N THR A 223 -15.51 0.62 16.23
CA THR A 223 -15.77 1.97 16.77
C THR A 223 -15.41 2.07 18.25
N LYS A 224 -15.76 1.06 19.06
CA LYS A 224 -15.42 1.03 20.48
C LYS A 224 -13.92 1.12 20.75
N GLN A 225 -13.10 0.33 20.03
CA GLN A 225 -11.64 0.40 20.18
C GLN A 225 -11.07 1.70 19.58
N ALA A 226 -11.57 2.09 18.41
CA ALA A 226 -11.18 3.35 17.75
C ALA A 226 -11.38 4.55 18.69
N THR A 227 -12.55 4.71 19.29
CA THR A 227 -12.83 5.79 20.23
C THR A 227 -11.87 5.79 21.42
N ALA A 228 -11.58 4.62 21.99
CA ALA A 228 -10.65 4.50 23.12
C ALA A 228 -9.22 4.90 22.73
N THR A 229 -8.73 4.43 21.58
CA THR A 229 -7.39 4.73 21.07
C THR A 229 -7.27 6.19 20.65
N LEU A 230 -8.25 6.74 19.93
CA LEU A 230 -8.27 8.15 19.50
C LEU A 230 -8.37 9.10 20.69
N LYS A 231 -9.16 8.79 21.72
CA LYS A 231 -9.21 9.57 22.98
C LYS A 231 -7.83 9.68 23.63
N GLN A 232 -7.01 8.63 23.53
CA GLN A 232 -5.64 8.67 24.05
C GLN A 232 -4.73 9.54 23.17
N ALA A 233 -4.78 9.37 21.85
CA ALA A 233 -4.07 10.24 20.90
C ALA A 233 -4.39 11.71 21.16
N ARG A 234 -5.69 12.03 21.32
CA ARG A 234 -6.20 13.36 21.65
C ARG A 234 -5.55 13.96 22.89
N ARG A 235 -5.52 13.22 24.00
CA ARG A 235 -4.92 13.69 25.25
C ARG A 235 -3.45 14.09 25.05
N MET A 236 -2.69 13.29 24.31
CA MET A 236 -1.28 13.53 24.07
C MET A 236 -1.06 14.71 23.11
N ILE A 237 -1.80 14.75 21.99
CA ILE A 237 -1.75 15.86 21.02
C ILE A 237 -2.14 17.18 21.70
N LEU A 238 -3.13 17.17 22.60
CA LEU A 238 -3.60 18.39 23.27
C LEU A 238 -2.65 18.89 24.38
N LYS A 239 -2.06 17.98 25.16
CA LYS A 239 -1.23 18.32 26.33
C LYS A 239 0.21 18.72 25.96
N GLY A 240 0.80 18.11 24.94
CA GLY A 240 2.22 18.28 24.60
C GLY A 240 2.50 19.34 23.53
N GLN A 241 3.78 19.68 23.39
CA GLN A 241 4.29 20.31 22.18
C GLN A 241 4.38 19.24 21.09
N PHE A 242 3.46 19.30 20.14
CA PHE A 242 3.35 18.33 19.05
C PHE A 242 3.73 19.02 17.73
N SER A 243 4.81 18.57 17.09
CA SER A 243 5.18 19.10 15.77
C SER A 243 4.11 18.76 14.73
N GLY A 244 3.59 19.77 14.04
CA GLY A 244 2.46 19.58 13.12
C GLY A 244 1.12 19.34 13.83
N ARG A 245 0.94 19.87 15.06
CA ARG A 245 -0.28 19.72 15.88
C ARG A 245 -1.58 19.92 15.10
N ASP A 246 -1.66 20.98 14.30
CA ASP A 246 -2.88 21.34 13.57
C ASP A 246 -3.24 20.29 12.50
N LEU A 247 -2.23 19.68 11.87
CA LEU A 247 -2.44 18.54 10.97
C LEU A 247 -2.93 17.31 11.74
N ALA A 248 -2.32 17.01 12.89
CA ALA A 248 -2.74 15.88 13.72
C ALA A 248 -4.15 16.06 14.29
N LEU A 249 -4.54 17.28 14.66
CA LEU A 249 -5.89 17.63 15.10
C LEU A 249 -6.90 17.47 13.97
N ALA A 250 -6.56 17.86 12.74
CA ALA A 250 -7.39 17.66 11.56
C ALA A 250 -7.65 16.17 11.30
N GLU A 251 -6.58 15.36 11.29
CA GLU A 251 -6.64 13.92 11.09
C GLU A 251 -7.42 13.21 12.23
N LEU A 252 -7.23 13.66 13.46
CA LEU A 252 -7.92 13.15 14.65
C LEU A 252 -9.42 13.47 14.59
N ALA A 253 -9.81 14.69 14.22
CA ALA A 253 -11.22 15.07 14.11
C ALA A 253 -11.96 14.25 13.05
N ALA A 254 -11.33 14.01 11.89
CA ALA A 254 -11.89 13.13 10.87
C ALA A 254 -12.04 11.68 11.39
N ALA A 255 -11.04 11.16 12.10
CA ALA A 255 -11.10 9.81 12.67
C ALA A 255 -12.16 9.68 13.78
N GLU A 256 -12.28 10.68 14.66
CA GLU A 256 -13.29 10.69 15.73
C GLU A 256 -14.71 10.76 15.17
N THR A 257 -14.90 11.53 14.09
CA THR A 257 -16.16 11.56 13.33
C THR A 257 -16.54 10.17 12.80
N GLN A 258 -15.59 9.46 12.17
CA GLN A 258 -15.81 8.09 11.66
C GLN A 258 -16.05 7.08 12.79
N ALA A 259 -15.47 7.31 13.97
CA ALA A 259 -15.73 6.50 15.16
C ALA A 259 -17.10 6.82 15.81
N GLY A 260 -17.80 7.87 15.38
CA GLY A 260 -19.10 8.30 15.87
C GLY A 260 -19.09 9.46 16.88
N ASP A 261 -17.92 10.06 17.18
CA ASP A 261 -17.78 11.18 18.13
C ASP A 261 -17.69 12.53 17.38
N GLN A 262 -18.78 12.92 16.72
CA GLN A 262 -18.88 14.15 15.93
C GLN A 262 -18.70 15.41 16.78
N THR A 263 -19.27 15.42 18.00
CA THR A 263 -19.18 16.56 18.92
C THR A 263 -17.72 16.88 19.23
N GLN A 264 -16.93 15.85 19.54
CA GLN A 264 -15.54 16.07 19.89
C GLN A 264 -14.67 16.43 18.68
N ALA A 265 -14.95 15.85 17.51
CA ALA A 265 -14.33 16.28 16.27
C ALA A 265 -14.51 17.79 16.02
N MET A 266 -15.70 18.33 16.24
CA MET A 266 -15.96 19.76 16.07
C MET A 266 -15.23 20.64 17.09
N ILE A 267 -15.07 20.17 18.33
CA ILE A 267 -14.24 20.86 19.33
C ILE A 267 -12.78 20.92 18.85
N LEU A 268 -12.24 19.82 18.33
CA LEU A 268 -10.87 19.78 17.82
C LEU A 268 -10.65 20.73 16.66
N VAL A 269 -11.57 20.77 15.68
CA VAL A 269 -11.49 21.71 14.54
C VAL A 269 -11.43 23.16 15.00
N ARG A 270 -12.14 23.52 16.07
CA ARG A 270 -12.12 24.89 16.63
C ARG A 270 -10.77 25.26 17.25
N THR A 271 -9.98 24.27 17.66
CA THR A 271 -8.64 24.50 18.22
C THR A 271 -7.53 24.61 17.19
N ILE A 272 -7.81 24.27 15.92
CA ILE A 272 -6.85 24.40 14.81
C ILE A 272 -6.67 25.88 14.48
N LYS A 273 -5.42 26.37 14.56
CA LYS A 273 -5.09 27.78 14.32
C LYS A 273 -4.77 28.04 12.85
N ASP A 274 -4.09 27.11 12.21
CA ASP A 274 -3.75 27.18 10.79
C ASP A 274 -5.02 27.07 9.93
N PRO A 275 -5.35 28.11 9.13
CA PRO A 275 -6.59 28.12 8.36
C PRO A 275 -6.59 27.08 7.23
N GLU A 276 -5.43 26.73 6.65
CA GLU A 276 -5.35 25.66 5.65
C GLU A 276 -5.72 24.31 6.27
N LYS A 277 -5.10 23.98 7.42
CA LYS A 277 -5.41 22.73 8.13
C LYS A 277 -6.86 22.69 8.58
N ARG A 278 -7.43 23.84 8.98
CA ARG A 278 -8.83 23.95 9.39
C ARG A 278 -9.80 23.67 8.24
N VAL A 279 -9.56 24.24 7.05
CA VAL A 279 -10.37 23.96 5.86
C VAL A 279 -10.34 22.48 5.49
N ARG A 280 -9.14 21.87 5.45
CA ARG A 280 -8.98 20.44 5.14
C ARG A 280 -9.66 19.55 6.18
N ALA A 281 -9.58 19.92 7.46
CA ALA A 281 -10.27 19.20 8.53
C ALA A 281 -11.80 19.23 8.34
N LEU A 282 -12.36 20.43 8.11
CA LEU A 282 -13.80 20.61 7.88
C LEU A 282 -14.30 19.81 6.68
N ALA A 283 -13.59 19.87 5.55
CA ALA A 283 -13.94 19.10 4.35
C ALA A 283 -13.87 17.59 4.58
N SER A 284 -12.86 17.12 5.33
CA SER A 284 -12.69 15.69 5.66
C SER A 284 -13.79 15.19 6.61
N ILE A 285 -14.19 15.99 7.60
CA ILE A 285 -15.30 15.68 8.50
C ILE A 285 -16.61 15.68 7.74
N ALA A 286 -16.85 16.70 6.91
CA ALA A 286 -18.03 16.76 6.05
C ALA A 286 -18.15 15.50 5.19
N ARG A 287 -17.06 15.05 4.56
CA ARG A 287 -17.04 13.78 3.85
C ARG A 287 -17.40 12.60 4.75
N ALA A 288 -16.75 12.45 5.90
CA ALA A 288 -17.00 11.33 6.81
C ALA A 288 -18.46 11.29 7.30
N ILE A 289 -19.05 12.44 7.59
CA ILE A 289 -20.46 12.57 7.98
C ILE A 289 -21.37 12.19 6.80
N GLY A 290 -21.08 12.64 5.58
CA GLY A 290 -21.82 12.28 4.38
C GLY A 290 -21.75 10.79 4.07
N GLU A 291 -20.58 10.17 4.18
CA GLU A 291 -20.37 8.71 4.04
C GLU A 291 -21.15 7.92 5.10
N SER A 292 -21.40 8.49 6.28
CA SER A 292 -22.23 7.89 7.33
C SER A 292 -23.74 8.08 7.14
N GLY A 293 -24.16 8.82 6.10
CA GLY A 293 -25.56 9.02 5.72
C GLY A 293 -26.20 10.34 6.16
N ASN A 294 -25.50 11.19 6.91
CA ASN A 294 -26.05 12.49 7.33
C ASN A 294 -25.63 13.61 6.36
N MET A 295 -26.32 13.70 5.22
CA MET A 295 -25.92 14.62 4.16
C MET A 295 -26.13 16.11 4.55
N ASP A 296 -27.15 16.44 5.33
CA ASP A 296 -27.44 17.82 5.72
C ASP A 296 -26.34 18.43 6.60
N ALA A 297 -25.85 17.65 7.56
CA ALA A 297 -24.70 18.05 8.37
C ALA A 297 -23.42 18.16 7.53
N ALA A 298 -23.22 17.26 6.56
CA ALA A 298 -22.09 17.33 5.64
C ALA A 298 -22.11 18.63 4.80
N VAL A 299 -23.26 18.99 4.22
CA VAL A 299 -23.42 20.23 3.43
C VAL A 299 -23.10 21.46 4.26
N THR A 300 -23.58 21.50 5.51
CA THR A 300 -23.29 22.61 6.44
C THR A 300 -21.78 22.76 6.66
N LEU A 301 -21.08 21.65 6.89
CA LEU A 301 -19.63 21.68 7.11
C LEU A 301 -18.81 21.99 5.85
N PHE A 302 -19.24 21.53 4.67
CA PHE A 302 -18.62 21.96 3.42
C PHE A 302 -18.78 23.46 3.17
N THR A 303 -19.94 24.01 3.50
CA THR A 303 -20.20 25.45 3.41
C THR A 303 -19.24 26.21 4.34
N PHE A 304 -19.11 25.77 5.60
CA PHE A 304 -18.18 26.38 6.53
C PHE A 304 -16.70 26.22 6.11
N ALA A 305 -16.33 25.08 5.52
CA ALA A 305 -15.01 24.88 4.93
C ALA A 305 -14.74 25.88 3.80
N PHE A 306 -15.71 26.08 2.91
CA PHE A 306 -15.62 27.03 1.80
C PHE A 306 -15.52 28.47 2.30
N GLU A 307 -16.37 28.88 3.25
CA GLU A 307 -16.33 30.21 3.86
C GLU A 307 -14.98 30.50 4.52
N THR A 308 -14.40 29.51 5.22
CA THR A 308 -13.09 29.62 5.86
C THR A 308 -11.97 29.93 4.85
N THR A 309 -12.11 29.52 3.58
CA THR A 309 -11.13 29.88 2.54
C THR A 309 -11.04 31.39 2.29
N SER A 310 -12.10 32.16 2.57
CA SER A 310 -12.13 33.61 2.38
C SER A 310 -11.15 34.34 3.32
N GLY A 311 -10.84 33.75 4.47
CA GLY A 311 -9.85 34.27 5.42
C GLY A 311 -8.39 34.01 5.01
N ILE A 312 -8.13 33.37 3.87
CA ILE A 312 -6.80 33.00 3.42
C ILE A 312 -6.29 34.00 2.37
N SER A 313 -5.27 34.77 2.75
CA SER A 313 -4.67 35.82 1.91
C SER A 313 -4.03 35.27 0.64
N ASP A 314 -3.33 34.12 0.72
CA ASP A 314 -2.73 33.46 -0.44
C ASP A 314 -3.82 32.95 -1.40
N SER A 315 -3.89 33.57 -2.58
CA SER A 315 -4.88 33.25 -3.61
C SER A 315 -4.65 31.89 -4.27
N ALA A 316 -3.39 31.43 -4.41
CA ALA A 316 -3.08 30.11 -4.95
C ALA A 316 -3.50 29.02 -3.97
N LEU A 317 -3.18 29.20 -2.68
CA LEU A 317 -3.61 28.31 -1.62
C LEU A 317 -5.15 28.24 -1.52
N ARG A 318 -5.82 29.38 -1.59
CA ARG A 318 -7.28 29.47 -1.57
C ARG A 318 -7.92 28.64 -2.69
N ARG A 319 -7.42 28.78 -3.92
CA ARG A 319 -7.90 28.00 -5.08
C ARG A 319 -7.64 26.50 -4.92
N SER A 320 -6.46 26.13 -4.41
CA SER A 320 -6.12 24.73 -4.09
C SER A 320 -7.06 24.13 -3.03
N LEU A 321 -7.45 24.91 -2.04
CA LEU A 321 -8.41 24.48 -1.01
C LEU A 321 -9.84 24.37 -1.54
N MET A 322 -10.28 25.27 -2.42
CA MET A 322 -11.55 25.13 -3.13
C MET A 322 -11.56 23.86 -3.99
N ALA A 323 -10.47 23.56 -4.69
CA ALA A 323 -10.32 22.32 -5.44
C ALA A 323 -10.46 21.10 -4.53
N HIS A 324 -9.79 21.12 -3.37
CA HIS A 324 -9.91 20.06 -2.37
C HIS A 324 -11.35 19.88 -1.89
N ILE A 325 -12.07 20.95 -1.56
CA ILE A 325 -13.49 20.90 -1.14
C ILE A 325 -14.35 20.26 -2.24
N ALA A 326 -14.19 20.68 -3.50
CA ALA A 326 -14.95 20.11 -4.63
C ALA A 326 -14.72 18.60 -4.79
N VAL A 327 -13.48 18.15 -4.63
CA VAL A 327 -13.10 16.73 -4.64
C VAL A 327 -13.77 15.97 -3.50
N GLU A 328 -13.74 16.49 -2.27
CA GLU A 328 -14.38 15.84 -1.11
C GLU A 328 -15.93 15.81 -1.24
N GLN A 329 -16.54 16.87 -1.76
CA GLN A 329 -17.98 16.92 -2.09
C GLN A 329 -18.36 15.85 -3.12
N THR A 330 -17.51 15.63 -4.14
CA THR A 330 -17.75 14.61 -5.17
C THR A 330 -17.75 13.19 -4.60
N ARG A 331 -16.86 12.89 -3.65
CA ARG A 331 -16.78 11.57 -3.00
C ARG A 331 -18.06 11.19 -2.25
N VAL A 332 -18.80 12.16 -1.73
CA VAL A 332 -20.11 11.92 -1.07
C VAL A 332 -21.30 12.12 -2.01
N GLY A 333 -21.05 12.24 -3.31
CA GLY A 333 -22.09 12.36 -4.33
C GLY A 333 -22.73 13.73 -4.47
N ARG A 334 -22.18 14.77 -3.82
CA ARG A 334 -22.65 16.17 -3.92
C ARG A 334 -22.10 16.85 -5.19
N LEU A 335 -22.41 16.28 -6.35
CA LEU A 335 -21.83 16.73 -7.62
C LEU A 335 -22.21 18.19 -7.96
N ALA A 336 -23.44 18.62 -7.67
CA ALA A 336 -23.86 19.99 -7.90
C ALA A 336 -23.08 21.01 -7.06
N ASP A 337 -22.85 20.71 -5.77
CA ASP A 337 -22.05 21.57 -4.90
C ASP A 337 -20.58 21.56 -5.33
N ALA A 338 -20.03 20.38 -5.64
CA ALA A 338 -18.66 20.22 -6.12
C ALA A 338 -18.40 21.07 -7.38
N PHE A 339 -19.33 20.99 -8.34
CA PHE A 339 -19.24 21.76 -9.58
C PHE A 339 -19.34 23.26 -9.32
N LYS A 340 -20.25 23.69 -8.43
CA LYS A 340 -20.35 25.10 -8.00
C LYS A 340 -19.05 25.57 -7.35
N THR A 341 -18.46 24.78 -6.45
CA THR A 341 -17.19 25.08 -5.78
C THR A 341 -16.05 25.20 -6.81
N ALA A 342 -15.94 24.26 -7.74
CA ALA A 342 -14.96 24.33 -8.83
C ALA A 342 -15.14 25.58 -9.72
N GLY A 343 -16.39 26.05 -9.87
CA GLY A 343 -16.73 27.29 -10.58
C GLY A 343 -16.08 28.57 -9.98
N TYR A 344 -15.74 28.57 -8.70
CA TYR A 344 -15.04 29.71 -8.06
C TYR A 344 -13.54 29.75 -8.36
N ILE A 345 -12.96 28.67 -8.91
CA ILE A 345 -11.55 28.61 -9.28
C ILE A 345 -11.35 29.36 -10.60
N ARG A 346 -10.84 30.60 -10.54
CA ARG A 346 -10.64 31.46 -11.72
C ARG A 346 -9.44 31.09 -12.59
N GLU A 347 -8.59 30.20 -12.12
CA GLU A 347 -7.48 29.67 -12.91
C GLU A 347 -7.95 28.50 -13.74
N LYS A 348 -8.03 28.70 -15.07
CA LYS A 348 -8.57 27.71 -16.02
C LYS A 348 -7.92 26.33 -15.90
N GLN A 349 -6.60 26.28 -15.79
CA GLN A 349 -5.85 25.02 -15.70
C GLN A 349 -6.21 24.26 -14.42
N LEU A 350 -6.13 24.91 -13.26
CA LEU A 350 -6.48 24.30 -11.97
C LEU A 350 -7.97 23.93 -11.89
N GLN A 351 -8.86 24.75 -12.46
CA GLN A 351 -10.29 24.44 -12.55
C GLN A 351 -10.53 23.16 -13.37
N ALA A 352 -9.93 23.07 -14.55
CA ALA A 352 -10.05 21.89 -15.40
C ALA A 352 -9.46 20.64 -14.75
N GLU A 353 -8.34 20.76 -14.04
CA GLU A 353 -7.76 19.68 -13.23
C GLU A 353 -8.67 19.24 -12.09
N THR A 354 -9.36 20.18 -11.45
CA THR A 354 -10.33 19.88 -10.40
C THR A 354 -11.51 19.10 -10.99
N ILE A 355 -12.08 19.56 -12.10
CA ILE A 355 -13.19 18.88 -12.80
C ILE A 355 -12.75 17.50 -13.32
N PHE A 356 -11.51 17.37 -13.78
CA PHE A 356 -10.93 16.08 -14.14
C PHE A 356 -10.82 15.14 -12.93
N ALA A 357 -10.30 15.58 -11.80
CA ALA A 357 -10.22 14.79 -10.57
C ALA A 357 -11.61 14.37 -10.04
N MET A 358 -12.62 15.26 -10.18
CA MET A 358 -14.02 14.90 -9.91
C MET A 358 -14.50 13.79 -10.84
N SER A 359 -14.13 13.84 -12.12
CA SER A 359 -14.46 12.82 -13.11
C SER A 359 -13.80 11.48 -12.78
N GLU A 360 -12.54 11.46 -12.35
CA GLU A 360 -11.85 10.24 -11.90
C GLU A 360 -12.60 9.55 -10.76
N ILE A 361 -13.06 10.31 -9.75
CA ILE A 361 -13.86 9.78 -8.64
C ILE A 361 -15.19 9.18 -9.15
N LEU A 362 -15.85 9.86 -10.09
CA LEU A 362 -17.09 9.35 -10.68
C LEU A 362 -16.84 8.06 -11.47
N LEU A 363 -15.74 7.95 -12.21
CA LEU A 363 -15.35 6.75 -12.95
C LEU A 363 -15.05 5.58 -12.01
N GLU A 364 -14.32 5.82 -10.91
CA GLU A 364 -14.08 4.82 -9.87
C GLU A 364 -15.38 4.32 -9.22
N GLY A 365 -16.36 5.22 -9.06
CA GLY A 365 -17.71 4.91 -8.57
C GLY A 365 -18.67 4.35 -9.62
N GLY A 366 -18.23 4.10 -10.87
CA GLY A 366 -19.08 3.59 -11.95
C GLY A 366 -20.12 4.59 -12.50
N ARG A 367 -20.02 5.88 -12.13
CA ARG A 367 -20.92 6.97 -12.56
C ARG A 367 -20.47 7.55 -13.90
N PHE A 368 -20.33 6.69 -14.91
CA PHE A 368 -19.75 7.02 -16.21
C PHE A 368 -20.49 8.16 -16.93
N ALA A 369 -21.82 8.18 -16.89
CA ALA A 369 -22.61 9.22 -17.55
C ALA A 369 -22.36 10.62 -16.96
N GLU A 370 -22.13 10.70 -15.65
CA GLU A 370 -21.85 11.97 -14.98
C GLU A 370 -20.42 12.43 -15.22
N ALA A 371 -19.46 11.50 -15.24
CA ALA A 371 -18.08 11.79 -15.65
C ALA A 371 -18.03 12.33 -17.10
N LEU A 372 -18.82 11.75 -18.02
CA LEU A 372 -18.93 12.26 -19.38
C LEU A 372 -19.50 13.68 -19.43
N ARG A 373 -20.50 14.03 -18.61
CA ARG A 373 -21.04 15.42 -18.57
C ARG A 373 -20.00 16.44 -18.12
N LEU A 374 -19.08 16.06 -17.23
CA LEU A 374 -18.01 16.96 -16.79
C LEU A 374 -17.01 17.29 -17.91
N THR A 375 -16.93 16.47 -18.96
CA THR A 375 -16.05 16.72 -20.10
C THR A 375 -16.39 17.99 -20.87
N ASP A 376 -17.66 18.43 -20.83
CA ASP A 376 -18.14 19.65 -21.47
C ASP A 376 -17.49 20.92 -20.87
N TYR A 377 -16.94 20.80 -19.67
CA TYR A 377 -16.33 21.89 -18.91
C TYR A 377 -14.80 21.78 -18.80
N ILE A 378 -14.18 20.85 -19.54
CA ILE A 378 -12.72 20.66 -19.59
C ILE A 378 -12.21 21.13 -20.96
N PRO A 379 -11.60 22.34 -21.05
CA PRO A 379 -11.17 22.90 -22.33
C PRO A 379 -9.81 22.34 -22.80
N TYR A 380 -9.32 21.23 -22.24
CA TYR A 380 -8.03 20.62 -22.56
C TYR A 380 -8.20 19.18 -23.03
N ILE A 381 -7.86 18.89 -24.29
CA ILE A 381 -7.90 17.54 -24.89
C ILE A 381 -7.18 16.52 -24.01
N GLY A 382 -5.98 16.85 -23.52
CA GLY A 382 -5.19 15.90 -22.71
C GLY A 382 -5.89 15.41 -21.44
N LEU A 383 -6.79 16.20 -20.84
CA LEU A 383 -7.57 15.77 -19.67
C LEU A 383 -8.87 15.08 -20.11
N ARG A 384 -9.56 15.67 -21.08
CA ARG A 384 -10.86 15.18 -21.55
C ARG A 384 -10.76 13.79 -22.19
N ALA A 385 -9.72 13.56 -22.98
CA ALA A 385 -9.47 12.30 -23.68
C ALA A 385 -9.25 11.13 -22.72
N LEU A 386 -8.64 11.35 -21.55
CA LEU A 386 -8.46 10.31 -20.52
C LEU A 386 -9.82 9.82 -19.98
N ILE A 387 -10.77 10.73 -19.77
CA ILE A 387 -12.13 10.39 -19.33
C ILE A 387 -12.83 9.58 -20.43
N PHE A 388 -12.83 10.08 -21.67
CA PHE A 388 -13.43 9.38 -22.80
C PHE A 388 -12.84 7.98 -23.00
N ALA A 389 -11.51 7.83 -22.97
CA ALA A 389 -10.84 6.55 -23.11
C ALA A 389 -11.23 5.57 -22.00
N ARG A 390 -11.31 6.03 -20.74
CA ARG A 390 -11.72 5.17 -19.62
C ARG A 390 -13.17 4.67 -19.77
N VAL A 391 -14.08 5.54 -20.21
CA VAL A 391 -15.49 5.15 -20.45
C VAL A 391 -15.61 4.26 -21.69
N ALA A 392 -14.84 4.53 -22.75
CA ALA A 392 -14.81 3.70 -23.95
C ALA A 392 -14.34 2.28 -23.64
N LEU A 393 -13.27 2.13 -22.84
CA LEU A 393 -12.77 0.84 -22.40
C LEU A 393 -13.87 0.02 -21.70
N GLU A 394 -14.61 0.65 -20.78
CA GLU A 394 -15.72 0.00 -20.08
C GLU A 394 -16.83 -0.42 -21.05
N ARG A 395 -17.20 0.44 -22.02
CA ARG A 395 -18.23 0.12 -23.02
C ARG A 395 -17.82 -1.04 -23.91
N GLY A 396 -16.58 -1.04 -24.40
CA GLY A 396 -16.05 -2.11 -25.24
C GLY A 396 -15.94 -3.44 -24.49
N GLN A 397 -15.47 -3.42 -23.24
CA GLN A 397 -15.45 -4.62 -22.38
C GLN A 397 -16.83 -5.21 -22.12
N ASN A 398 -17.87 -4.36 -22.15
CA ASN A 398 -19.27 -4.77 -22.06
C ASN A 398 -19.92 -5.08 -23.43
N GLY A 399 -19.13 -5.16 -24.50
CA GLY A 399 -19.58 -5.56 -25.85
C GLY A 399 -20.12 -4.44 -26.73
N ASP A 400 -20.08 -3.18 -26.29
CA ASP A 400 -20.56 -2.02 -27.03
C ASP A 400 -19.41 -1.28 -27.74
N ALA A 401 -18.83 -1.97 -28.74
CA ALA A 401 -17.69 -1.47 -29.51
C ALA A 401 -18.02 -0.18 -30.30
N VAL A 402 -19.26 -0.04 -30.77
CA VAL A 402 -19.71 1.15 -31.51
C VAL A 402 -19.72 2.38 -30.61
N ALA A 403 -20.29 2.29 -29.41
CA ALA A 403 -20.24 3.41 -28.47
C ALA A 403 -18.80 3.69 -28.01
N ALA A 404 -17.99 2.66 -27.79
CA ALA A 404 -16.59 2.81 -27.42
C ALA A 404 -15.81 3.62 -28.48
N SER A 405 -15.93 3.23 -29.76
CA SER A 405 -15.30 3.94 -30.87
C SER A 405 -15.81 5.38 -30.99
N GLY A 406 -17.11 5.61 -30.83
CA GLY A 406 -17.69 6.95 -30.84
C GLY A 406 -17.15 7.86 -29.71
N LEU A 407 -16.87 7.31 -28.53
CA LEU A 407 -16.26 8.05 -27.42
C LEU A 407 -14.77 8.36 -27.70
N LEU A 408 -14.04 7.42 -28.31
CA LEU A 408 -12.63 7.63 -28.67
C LEU A 408 -12.47 8.68 -29.79
N ALA A 409 -13.44 8.77 -30.72
CA ALA A 409 -13.48 9.86 -31.69
C ALA A 409 -13.68 11.22 -31.00
N LYS A 410 -14.67 11.32 -30.09
CA LYS A 410 -14.93 12.53 -29.30
C LYS A 410 -13.75 12.96 -28.40
N ALA A 411 -12.91 12.00 -28.00
CA ALA A 411 -11.72 12.28 -27.20
C ALA A 411 -10.78 13.29 -27.87
N LEU A 412 -10.76 13.32 -29.21
CA LEU A 412 -9.85 14.13 -30.01
C LEU A 412 -10.53 15.38 -30.63
N ASP A 413 -11.80 15.62 -30.33
CA ASP A 413 -12.50 16.81 -30.81
C ASP A 413 -11.75 18.09 -30.39
N PRO A 414 -11.68 19.11 -31.26
CA PRO A 414 -10.99 20.34 -30.94
C PRO A 414 -11.60 21.04 -29.72
N VAL A 415 -10.75 21.74 -28.97
CA VAL A 415 -11.11 22.52 -27.79
C VAL A 415 -10.47 23.89 -27.83
N SER A 416 -10.94 24.79 -26.97
CA SER A 416 -10.49 26.19 -26.94
C SER A 416 -9.08 26.39 -26.40
N GLU A 417 -8.55 25.49 -25.55
CA GLU A 417 -7.23 25.66 -24.91
C GLU A 417 -6.19 24.64 -25.39
N LYS A 418 -4.93 25.08 -25.49
CA LYS A 418 -3.81 24.19 -25.83
C LYS A 418 -3.47 23.29 -24.64
N SER A 419 -3.33 21.99 -24.89
CA SER A 419 -2.92 21.02 -23.86
C SER A 419 -1.42 21.07 -23.62
N ASN A 420 -1.00 20.79 -22.38
CA ASN A 420 0.40 20.47 -22.08
C ASN A 420 0.82 19.23 -22.89
N ALA A 421 1.95 19.32 -23.59
CA ALA A 421 2.47 18.25 -24.46
C ALA A 421 2.58 16.89 -23.76
N ALA A 422 3.06 16.84 -22.52
CA ALA A 422 3.22 15.60 -21.77
C ALA A 422 1.86 14.94 -21.45
N ARG A 423 0.85 15.75 -21.13
CA ARG A 423 -0.51 15.26 -20.86
C ARG A 423 -1.19 14.80 -22.14
N LEU A 424 -1.00 15.52 -23.24
CA LEU A 424 -1.51 15.12 -24.54
C LEU A 424 -0.91 13.79 -24.98
N GLU A 425 0.41 13.60 -24.84
CA GLU A 425 1.07 12.33 -25.17
C GLU A 425 0.49 11.17 -24.35
N THR A 426 0.36 11.35 -23.03
CA THR A 426 -0.21 10.33 -22.14
C THR A 426 -1.64 9.96 -22.56
N ALA A 427 -2.46 10.97 -22.87
CA ALA A 427 -3.82 10.76 -23.32
C ALA A 427 -3.91 10.04 -24.67
N LEU A 428 -3.09 10.43 -25.65
CA LEU A 428 -3.04 9.77 -26.96
C LEU A 428 -2.62 8.30 -26.84
N ARG A 429 -1.63 8.00 -26.01
CA ARG A 429 -1.22 6.61 -25.73
C ARG A 429 -2.38 5.80 -25.14
N GLN A 430 -3.13 6.36 -24.20
CA GLN A 430 -4.26 5.67 -23.58
C GLN A 430 -5.45 5.50 -24.53
N VAL A 431 -5.73 6.50 -25.39
CA VAL A 431 -6.75 6.40 -26.45
C VAL A 431 -6.39 5.27 -27.42
N LEU A 432 -5.13 5.20 -27.87
CA LEU A 432 -4.65 4.16 -28.78
C LEU A 432 -4.67 2.76 -28.13
N ASP A 433 -4.18 2.62 -26.89
CA ASP A 433 -4.23 1.36 -26.16
C ASP A 433 -5.67 0.89 -25.92
N THR A 434 -6.60 1.83 -25.67
CA THR A 434 -8.02 1.51 -25.55
C THR A 434 -8.61 1.05 -26.88
N GLN A 435 -8.30 1.73 -27.99
CA GLN A 435 -8.77 1.38 -29.33
C GLN A 435 -8.36 -0.05 -29.76
N ILE A 436 -7.22 -0.55 -29.26
CA ILE A 436 -6.75 -1.92 -29.52
C ILE A 436 -7.56 -2.96 -28.71
N ARG A 437 -8.12 -2.56 -27.56
CA ARG A 437 -8.79 -3.45 -26.60
C ARG A 437 -10.31 -3.51 -26.73
N VAL A 438 -10.93 -2.55 -27.44
CA VAL A 438 -12.38 -2.42 -27.63
C VAL A 438 -12.77 -2.70 -29.06
#